data_AF-T2IMR1-F1
#
_entry.id   AF-T2IMR1-F1
#
_cell.length_a   1.000
_cell.length_b   1.000
_cell.length_c   1.000
_cell.angle_alpha   90.00
_cell.angle_beta   90.00
_cell.angle_gamma   90.00
#
_symmetry.space_group_name_H-M   'P 1'
#
loop_
_entity.id
_entity.type
_entity.pdbx_description
1 polymer ?
#
loop_
_entity_poly.entity_id
_entity_poly.type
_entity_poly.pdbx_seq_one_letter_code
_entity_poly.pdbx_strand_id
1 'polypeptide(L)' 'MTSNRNWRQDKLLTPYEIAKLKQSGADIHDLKGGKNASKKDLYKDEQGNIYIKLKGGIGLGEATGLNVNDFW' A
#
# COMPACT_ATOMS: atom_id res chain seq x y z
N MET A 1 -8.43 12.80 -12.73
CA MET A 1 -7.33 13.75 -12.45
C MET A 1 -6.07 12.93 -12.28
N THR A 2 -5.17 12.95 -13.27
CA THR A 2 -3.90 12.21 -13.22
C THR A 2 -3.00 12.88 -12.19
N SER A 3 -2.95 12.34 -10.98
CA SER A 3 -1.97 12.72 -9.98
C SER A 3 -0.58 12.59 -10.61
N ASN A 4 0.25 13.62 -10.49
CA ASN A 4 1.65 13.65 -10.93
C ASN A 4 2.50 12.75 -10.02
N ARG A 5 2.03 11.53 -9.75
CA ARG A 5 2.59 10.59 -8.80
C ARG A 5 3.87 10.02 -9.40
N ASN A 6 4.98 10.27 -8.72
CA ASN A 6 6.22 9.58 -8.99
C ASN A 6 6.32 8.35 -8.08
N TRP A 7 6.04 7.17 -8.64
CA TRP A 7 6.06 5.91 -7.88
C TRP A 7 7.42 5.62 -7.20
N ARG A 8 8.51 6.24 -7.65
CA ARG A 8 9.83 6.10 -7.03
C ARG A 8 9.92 6.80 -5.67
N GLN A 9 9.01 7.72 -5.40
CA GLN A 9 8.91 8.45 -4.13
C GLN A 9 7.93 7.81 -3.15
N ASP A 10 7.16 6.80 -3.59
CA ASP A 10 6.28 6.09 -2.67
C ASP A 10 7.08 5.46 -1.54
N LYS A 11 6.53 5.52 -0.33
CA LYS A 11 7.17 4.98 0.86
C LYS A 11 6.51 3.67 1.26
N LEU A 12 7.32 2.72 1.70
CA LEU A 12 6.81 1.49 2.31
C LEU A 12 5.94 1.86 3.51
N LEU A 13 4.78 1.21 3.65
CA LEU A 13 3.98 1.36 4.86
C LEU A 13 4.78 0.88 6.06
N THR A 14 4.75 1.67 7.12
CA THR A 14 5.41 1.33 8.37
C THR A 14 4.69 0.19 9.09
N PRO A 15 5.36 -0.54 10.00
CA PRO A 15 4.70 -1.58 10.80
C PRO A 15 3.49 -1.07 11.59
N TYR A 16 3.53 0.20 12.04
CA TYR A 16 2.42 0.84 12.73
C TYR A 16 1.20 1.04 11.82
N GLU A 17 1.39 1.53 10.61
CA GLU A 17 0.31 1.71 9.63
C GLU A 17 -0.31 0.38 9.22
N ILE A 18 0.53 -0.64 9.02
CA ILE A 18 0.07 -2.01 8.75
C ILE A 18 -0.77 -2.53 9.94
N ALA A 19 -0.36 -2.26 11.17
CA ALA A 19 -1.14 -2.65 12.35
C ALA A 19 -2.49 -1.96 12.40
N LYS A 20 -2.57 -0.68 12.03
CA LYS A 20 -3.83 0.08 11.96
C LYS A 20 -4.77 -0.45 10.88
N LEU A 21 -4.26 -0.75 9.70
CA LEU A 21 -5.04 -1.41 8.64
C LEU A 21 -5.61 -2.77 9.09
N LYS A 22 -4.81 -3.56 9.81
CA LYS A 22 -5.31 -4.84 10.36
C LYS A 22 -6.39 -4.62 11.42
N GLN A 23 -6.23 -3.61 12.28
CA GLN A 23 -7.22 -3.26 13.30
C GLN A 23 -8.54 -2.78 12.70
N SER A 24 -8.53 -2.11 11.56
CA SER A 24 -9.74 -1.69 10.85
C SER A 24 -10.42 -2.81 10.06
N GLY A 25 -9.88 -4.05 10.12
CA GLY A 25 -10.45 -5.22 9.45
C GLY A 25 -9.94 -5.44 8.02
N ALA A 26 -8.96 -4.66 7.55
CA ALA A 26 -8.35 -4.90 6.26
C ALA A 26 -7.38 -6.10 6.34
N ASP A 27 -7.71 -7.19 5.64
CA ASP A 27 -6.80 -8.32 5.51
C ASP A 27 -5.71 -8.00 4.47
N ILE A 28 -4.51 -7.69 4.97
CA ILE A 28 -3.33 -7.37 4.16
C ILE A 28 -2.91 -8.54 3.25
N HIS A 29 -3.17 -9.79 3.66
CA HIS A 29 -2.83 -10.97 2.87
C HIS A 29 -3.75 -11.09 1.66
N ASP A 30 -5.04 -10.84 1.84
CA ASP A 30 -6.03 -10.81 0.75
C ASP A 30 -5.81 -9.61 -0.16
N LEU A 31 -5.51 -8.43 0.41
CA LEU A 31 -5.14 -7.23 -0.36
C LEU A 31 -3.98 -7.49 -1.31
N LYS A 32 -2.96 -8.24 -0.88
CA LYS A 32 -1.82 -8.56 -1.74
C LYS A 32 -2.13 -9.65 -2.80
N GLY A 33 -3.36 -10.16 -2.84
CA GLY A 33 -3.84 -11.15 -3.79
C GLY A 33 -3.58 -12.59 -3.38
N GLY A 34 -3.38 -12.87 -2.09
CA GLY A 34 -3.19 -14.21 -1.50
C GLY A 34 -1.94 -14.94 -2.01
N LYS A 35 -1.99 -15.48 -3.23
CA LYS A 35 -0.87 -16.17 -3.89
C LYS A 35 0.24 -15.18 -4.22
N ASN A 36 1.43 -15.41 -3.67
CA ASN A 36 2.58 -14.50 -3.72
C ASN A 36 2.44 -13.20 -2.91
N ALA A 37 1.53 -13.14 -1.93
CA ALA A 37 1.46 -11.99 -1.01
C ALA A 37 2.82 -11.68 -0.35
N SER A 38 3.64 -12.71 -0.11
CA SER A 38 5.00 -12.57 0.42
C SER A 38 6.00 -11.88 -0.52
N LYS A 39 5.71 -11.79 -1.83
CA LYS A 39 6.54 -11.10 -2.84
C LYS A 39 6.13 -9.64 -3.04
N LYS A 40 5.05 -9.22 -2.41
CA LYS A 40 4.47 -7.89 -2.54
C LYS A 40 4.52 -7.16 -1.21
N ASP A 41 4.56 -5.84 -1.27
CA ASP A 41 4.47 -4.93 -0.14
C ASP A 41 3.52 -3.79 -0.41
N LEU A 42 3.05 -3.16 0.66
CA LEU A 42 2.17 -2.00 0.58
C LEU A 42 3.01 -0.73 0.67
N TYR A 43 2.80 0.17 -0.26
CA TYR A 43 3.43 1.47 -0.33
C TYR A 43 2.36 2.56 -0.32
N LYS A 44 2.72 3.75 0.13
CA LYS A 44 1.88 4.94 0.07
C LYS A 44 2.54 6.05 -0.73
N ASP A 45 1.75 6.81 -1.46
CA ASP A 45 2.20 8.09 -2.01
C ASP A 45 2.21 9.20 -0.94
N GLU A 46 2.61 10.40 -1.32
CA GLU A 46 2.64 11.57 -0.44
C GLU A 46 1.24 11.98 0.06
N GLN A 47 0.18 11.61 -0.67
CA GLN A 47 -1.20 11.84 -0.28
C GLN A 47 -1.78 10.71 0.61
N GLY A 48 -0.99 9.67 0.88
CA GLY A 48 -1.39 8.53 1.69
C GLY A 48 -2.17 7.44 0.95
N ASN A 49 -2.36 7.53 -0.37
CA ASN A 49 -3.04 6.47 -1.11
C ASN A 49 -2.19 5.21 -1.11
N ILE A 50 -2.81 4.05 -0.87
CA ILE A 50 -2.11 2.78 -0.72
C ILE A 50 -2.05 2.03 -2.06
N TYR A 51 -0.88 1.46 -2.34
CA TYR A 51 -0.60 0.67 -3.53
C TYR A 51 0.10 -0.63 -3.18
N ILE A 52 -0.24 -1.69 -3.90
CA ILE A 52 0.44 -2.98 -3.84
C ILE A 52 1.58 -2.95 -4.86
N LYS A 53 2.81 -3.12 -4.39
CA LYS A 53 4.00 -3.16 -5.25
C LYS A 53 4.74 -4.47 -5.02
N LEU A 54 5.60 -4.86 -5.97
CA LEU A 54 6.58 -5.90 -5.67
C LEU A 54 7.52 -5.42 -4.56
N LYS A 55 8.06 -6.38 -3.81
CA LYS A 55 9.13 -6.12 -2.84
C LYS A 55 10.22 -5.26 -3.46
N GLY A 56 10.66 -4.24 -2.72
CA GLY A 56 11.61 -3.25 -3.20
C GLY A 56 10.98 -2.05 -3.91
N GLY A 57 9.65 -1.99 -4.05
CA GLY A 57 8.94 -0.78 -4.46
C GLY A 57 9.02 -0.47 -5.96
N ILE A 58 9.36 -1.48 -6.77
CA ILE A 58 9.55 -1.32 -8.22
C ILE A 58 8.20 -1.27 -8.94
N GLY A 59 8.06 -0.29 -9.84
CA GLY A 59 6.90 -0.11 -10.72
C GLY A 59 5.82 0.81 -10.13
N LEU A 60 4.75 1.06 -10.90
CA LEU A 60 3.61 1.88 -10.45
C LEU A 60 2.85 1.23 -9.29
N GLY A 61 2.78 -0.11 -9.29
CA GLY A 61 1.93 -0.86 -8.38
C GLY A 61 0.44 -0.77 -8.73
N GLU A 62 -0.33 -1.59 -8.04
CA GLU A 62 -1.79 -1.66 -8.14
C GLU A 62 -2.42 -0.79 -7.05
N ALA A 63 -3.35 0.08 -7.40
CA ALA A 63 -4.06 0.92 -6.44
C ALA A 63 -5.07 0.07 -5.65
N THR A 64 -5.07 0.19 -4.31
CA THR A 64 -6.01 -0.55 -3.46
C THR A 64 -7.33 0.18 -3.25
N GLY A 65 -7.39 1.48 -3.57
CA GLY A 65 -8.51 2.35 -3.24
C GLY A 65 -8.57 2.76 -1.76
N LEU A 66 -7.62 2.32 -0.93
CA LEU A 66 -7.53 2.70 0.48
C LEU A 66 -6.59 3.90 0.63
N ASN A 67 -6.92 4.82 1.53
CA ASN A 67 -6.00 5.83 2.00
C ASN A 67 -5.57 5.49 3.42
N VAL A 68 -4.26 5.55 3.68
CA VAL A 68 -3.72 5.30 5.01
C VAL A 68 -4.29 6.31 6.02
N ASN A 69 -4.69 7.50 5.55
CA ASN A 69 -5.30 8.52 6.37
C ASN A 69 -6.70 8.25 6.92
N ASP A 70 -7.38 7.23 6.41
CA ASP A 70 -8.73 6.88 6.87
C ASP A 70 -8.70 6.04 8.16
N PHE A 71 -7.52 5.70 8.67
CA PHE A 71 -7.33 4.79 9.79
C PHE A 71 -6.77 5.46 11.06
N TRP A 72 -6.88 6.80 11.15
CA TRP A 72 -6.51 7.61 12.31
C TRP A 72 -7.49 8.73 12.63
#